data_AF-A0AB36D1E9-F1
#
_entry.id   AF-A0AB36D1E9-F1
#
_cell.length_a   1.000
_cell.length_b   1.000
_cell.length_c   1.000
_cell.angle_alpha   90.00
_cell.angle_beta   90.00
_cell.angle_gamma   90.00
#
_symmetry.space_group_name_H-M   'P 1'
#
loop_
_entity.id
_entity.type
_entity.pdbx_description
1 polymer ?
#
loop_
_entity_poly.entity_id
_entity_poly.type
_entity_poly.pdbx_seq_one_letter_code
_entity_poly.pdbx_strand_id
1 'polypeptide(L)'
;MFARSKLVPELMVTDIKKSLHFWTSLIGFKIAYERPEAGFAYLDNNGVQIMLEQYAPDEGQWMTGALEAPFGRGINFQITVDFVEPILKRLEDVEWPLFRPCADVWYRADTVEVGQREFLVQGPDGYLVRLVESLGERVCLSVDRIAGKSD
;
A
#
# COMPACT_ATOMS: atom_id res chain seq x y z
N MET A 1 -20.19 14.93 -4.86
CA MET A 1 -20.13 14.36 -3.50
C MET A 1 -18.87 13.52 -3.43
N PHE A 2 -18.04 13.69 -2.40
CA PHE A 2 -16.82 12.89 -2.24
C PHE A 2 -17.23 11.45 -1.87
N ALA A 3 -16.93 10.48 -2.76
CA ALA A 3 -17.24 9.08 -2.52
C ALA A 3 -16.21 8.49 -1.55
N ARG A 4 -16.68 7.90 -0.45
CA ARG A 4 -15.79 7.35 0.59
C ARG A 4 -15.59 5.86 0.40
N SER A 5 -14.34 5.40 0.50
CA SER A 5 -14.01 3.98 0.55
C SER A 5 -14.63 3.34 1.80
N LYS A 6 -15.05 2.09 1.69
CA LYS A 6 -15.67 1.36 2.81
C LYS A 6 -14.67 1.00 3.93
N LEU A 7 -13.39 0.93 3.58
CA LEU A 7 -12.27 0.75 4.49
C LEU A 7 -11.28 1.88 4.21
N VAL A 8 -10.91 2.61 5.26
CA VAL A 8 -9.95 3.71 5.20
C VAL A 8 -9.01 3.54 6.37
N PRO A 9 -7.78 3.02 6.18
CA PRO A 9 -6.82 2.96 7.26
C PRO A 9 -6.37 4.38 7.65
N GLU A 10 -6.21 4.58 8.95
CA GLU A 10 -5.58 5.77 9.52
C GLU A 10 -4.20 5.40 10.01
N LEU A 11 -3.19 6.13 9.53
CA LEU A 11 -1.79 5.90 9.83
C LEU A 11 -1.28 7.02 10.72
N MET A 12 -0.79 6.65 11.90
CA MET A 12 -0.15 7.58 12.80
C MET A 12 1.29 7.81 12.36
N VAL A 13 1.68 9.06 12.18
CA VAL A 13 2.98 9.42 11.58
C VAL A 13 3.78 10.33 12.49
N THR A 14 5.10 10.18 12.54
CA THR A 14 5.95 11.01 13.41
C THR A 14 6.21 12.40 12.85
N ASP A 15 6.11 12.57 11.52
CA ASP A 15 6.24 13.85 10.83
C ASP A 15 5.29 13.88 9.63
N ILE A 16 4.16 14.58 9.79
CA ILE A 16 3.14 14.64 8.74
C ILE A 16 3.65 15.27 7.44
N LYS A 17 4.63 16.17 7.48
CA LYS A 17 5.17 16.80 6.25
C LYS A 17 5.96 15.79 5.45
N LYS A 18 6.81 14.99 6.11
CA LYS A 18 7.56 13.90 5.45
C LYS A 18 6.61 12.84 4.90
N SER A 19 5.59 12.46 5.66
CA SER A 19 4.60 11.49 5.22
C SER A 19 3.76 12.01 4.05
N LEU A 20 3.31 13.27 4.09
CA LEU A 20 2.64 13.91 2.95
C LEU A 20 3.53 13.94 1.71
N HIS A 21 4.81 14.27 1.83
CA HIS A 21 5.73 14.23 0.69
C HIS A 21 5.83 12.82 0.10
N PHE A 22 6.02 11.80 0.93
CA PHE A 22 6.04 10.40 0.48
C PHE A 22 4.74 10.02 -0.26
N TRP A 23 3.58 10.21 0.37
CA TRP A 23 2.31 9.76 -0.20
C TRP A 23 1.92 10.56 -1.46
N THR A 24 2.13 11.87 -1.46
CA THR A 24 1.69 12.73 -2.57
C THR A 24 2.70 12.82 -3.70
N SER A 25 3.97 13.10 -3.37
CA SER A 25 5.00 13.37 -4.38
C SER A 25 5.61 12.08 -4.91
N LEU A 26 5.84 11.09 -4.05
CA LEU A 26 6.47 9.83 -4.47
C LEU A 26 5.41 8.82 -4.93
N ILE A 27 4.41 8.51 -4.10
CA ILE A 27 3.38 7.51 -4.44
C ILE A 27 2.33 8.04 -5.41
N GLY A 28 1.96 9.32 -5.33
CA GLY A 28 1.03 9.97 -6.26
C GLY A 28 -0.39 10.17 -5.74
N PHE A 29 -0.62 10.03 -4.42
CA PHE A 29 -1.90 10.40 -3.81
C PHE A 29 -2.16 11.90 -3.91
N LYS A 30 -3.43 12.28 -3.83
CA LYS A 30 -3.87 13.68 -3.72
C LYS A 30 -4.46 13.91 -2.34
N ILE A 31 -4.27 15.11 -1.83
CA ILE A 31 -4.96 15.55 -0.62
C ILE A 31 -6.41 15.84 -1.00
N ALA A 32 -7.34 15.07 -0.44
CA ALA A 32 -8.77 15.32 -0.60
C ALA A 32 -9.23 16.48 0.30
N TYR A 33 -8.74 16.50 1.54
CA TYR A 33 -8.85 17.61 2.49
C TYR A 33 -7.88 17.39 3.65
N GLU A 34 -7.56 18.45 4.37
CA GLU A 34 -6.64 18.42 5.50
C GLU A 34 -7.10 19.36 6.61
N ARG A 35 -6.58 19.12 7.82
CA ARG A 35 -6.69 19.99 8.98
C ARG A 35 -5.27 20.24 9.51
N PRO A 36 -4.52 21.19 8.91
CA PRO A 36 -3.13 21.43 9.28
C PRO A 36 -2.95 21.76 10.77
N GLU A 37 -3.93 22.45 11.35
CA GLU A 37 -4.00 22.79 12.78
C GLU A 37 -4.09 21.58 13.71
N ALA A 38 -4.57 20.44 13.20
CA ALA A 38 -4.70 19.18 13.92
C ALA A 38 -3.70 18.13 13.43
N GLY A 39 -2.75 18.50 12.57
CA GLY A 39 -1.79 17.55 11.99
C GLY A 39 -2.48 16.38 11.28
N PHE A 40 -3.54 16.63 10.51
CA PHE A 40 -4.32 15.59 9.84
C PHE A 40 -4.44 15.82 8.34
N ALA A 41 -4.37 14.75 7.55
CA ALA A 41 -4.66 14.77 6.13
C ALA A 41 -5.46 13.54 5.67
N TYR A 42 -6.45 13.76 4.80
CA TYR A 42 -7.19 12.70 4.12
C TYR A 42 -6.76 12.63 2.67
N LEU A 43 -6.25 11.47 2.25
CA LEU A 43 -5.68 11.26 0.94
C LEU A 43 -6.59 10.37 0.07
N ASP A 44 -6.60 10.65 -1.23
CA ASP A 44 -7.30 9.85 -2.24
C ASP A 44 -6.39 9.59 -3.45
N ASN A 45 -6.45 8.37 -3.94
CA ASN A 45 -5.92 7.99 -5.24
C ASN A 45 -6.92 7.06 -5.94
N ASN A 46 -7.74 7.63 -6.82
CA ASN A 46 -8.73 6.89 -7.62
C ASN A 46 -9.65 5.99 -6.76
N GLY A 47 -10.06 6.47 -5.58
CA GLY A 47 -10.94 5.73 -4.67
C GLY A 47 -10.21 4.78 -3.69
N VAL A 48 -8.87 4.71 -3.72
CA VAL A 48 -8.07 4.22 -2.59
C VAL A 48 -7.84 5.38 -1.64
N GLN A 49 -8.26 5.24 -0.39
CA GLN A 49 -8.25 6.33 0.58
C GLN A 49 -7.49 5.95 1.84
N ILE A 50 -6.69 6.88 2.35
CA ILE A 50 -5.85 6.71 3.55
C ILE A 50 -5.91 8.01 4.35
N MET A 51 -5.95 7.91 5.67
CA MET A 51 -5.81 9.04 6.58
C MET A 51 -4.41 9.06 7.20
N LEU A 52 -3.83 10.24 7.35
CA LEU A 52 -2.59 10.47 8.09
C LEU A 52 -2.90 11.36 9.28
N GLU A 53 -2.40 10.97 10.45
CA GLU A 53 -2.51 11.72 11.69
C GLU A 53 -1.14 11.86 12.34
N GLN A 54 -0.71 13.09 12.61
CA GLN A 54 0.51 13.40 13.33
C GLN A 54 0.43 12.80 14.74
N TYR A 55 1.45 12.05 15.15
CA TYR A 55 1.53 11.53 16.51
C TYR A 55 1.60 12.69 17.52
N ALA A 56 0.63 12.72 18.43
CA ALA A 56 0.41 13.71 19.48
C ALA A 56 -0.14 12.97 20.74
N PRO A 57 0.73 12.42 21.60
CA PRO A 57 0.31 11.53 22.69
C PRO A 57 -0.63 12.17 23.71
N ASP A 58 -0.60 13.50 23.84
CA ASP A 58 -1.44 14.25 24.79
C ASP A 58 -2.86 14.53 24.26
N GLU A 59 -3.16 14.19 23.00
CA GLU A 59 -4.42 14.50 22.33
C GLU A 59 -5.45 13.35 22.35
N GLY A 60 -5.23 12.32 23.17
CA GLY A 60 -6.20 11.23 23.35
C GLY A 60 -6.33 10.31 22.13
N GLN A 61 -5.26 10.19 21.34
CA GLN A 61 -5.20 9.37 20.13
C GLN A 61 -5.46 7.89 20.40
N TRP A 62 -5.96 7.17 19.39
CA TRP A 62 -6.40 5.77 19.50
C TRP A 62 -5.24 4.77 19.54
N MET A 63 -4.55 4.76 20.67
CA MET A 63 -3.42 3.90 20.94
C MET A 63 -3.88 2.62 21.65
N THR A 64 -3.69 1.48 21.01
CA THR A 64 -3.95 0.16 21.62
C THR A 64 -2.71 -0.43 22.32
N GLY A 65 -1.54 0.19 22.14
CA GLY A 65 -0.26 -0.20 22.70
C GLY A 65 0.82 0.83 22.38
N ALA A 66 2.08 0.55 22.72
CA ALA A 66 3.20 1.43 22.38
C ALA A 66 3.46 1.46 20.86
N LEU A 67 3.79 2.64 20.32
CA LEU A 67 4.26 2.79 18.95
C LEU A 67 5.76 2.50 18.87
N GLU A 68 6.12 1.34 18.31
CA GLU A 68 7.50 0.91 18.10
C GLU A 68 7.82 0.89 16.61
N ALA A 69 8.87 1.61 16.20
CA ALA A 69 9.33 1.61 14.82
C ALA A 69 9.93 0.24 14.41
N PRO A 70 9.76 -0.20 13.15
CA PRO A 70 8.90 0.40 12.13
C PRO A 70 7.41 0.24 12.50
N PHE A 71 6.60 1.28 12.29
CA PHE A 71 5.16 1.21 12.55
C PHE A 71 4.45 0.27 11.56
N GLY A 72 3.31 -0.28 11.97
CA GLY A 72 2.53 -1.21 11.15
C GLY A 72 3.15 -2.61 11.04
N ARG A 73 3.83 -3.10 12.09
CA ARG A 73 4.44 -4.44 12.11
C ARG A 73 3.36 -5.52 11.90
N GLY A 74 3.58 -6.37 10.91
CA GLY A 74 2.68 -7.49 10.60
C GLY A 74 1.58 -7.18 9.57
N ILE A 75 1.48 -5.94 9.10
CA ILE A 75 0.53 -5.56 8.04
C ILE A 75 1.26 -5.05 6.78
N ASN A 76 0.61 -5.18 5.63
CA ASN A 76 0.95 -4.41 4.43
C ASN A 76 -0.34 -3.87 3.81
N PHE A 77 -0.25 -2.72 3.15
CA PHE A 77 -1.35 -2.14 2.39
C PHE A 77 -1.15 -2.46 0.92
N GLN A 78 -1.93 -3.42 0.40
CA GLN A 78 -2.02 -3.62 -1.05
C GLN A 78 -2.84 -2.50 -1.67
N ILE A 79 -2.25 -1.77 -2.60
CA ILE A 79 -2.87 -0.66 -3.32
C ILE A 79 -2.73 -0.95 -4.82
N THR A 80 -3.87 -1.14 -5.48
CA THR A 80 -3.90 -1.26 -6.94
C THR A 80 -3.74 0.11 -7.57
N VAL A 81 -2.82 0.23 -8.52
CA VAL A 81 -2.56 1.44 -9.32
C VAL A 81 -2.65 1.11 -10.80
N ASP A 82 -2.90 2.12 -11.63
CA ASP A 82 -2.98 1.92 -13.08
C ASP A 82 -1.62 1.51 -13.65
N PHE A 83 -0.53 2.12 -13.18
CA PHE A 83 0.83 1.82 -13.62
C PHE A 83 1.84 1.96 -12.46
N VAL A 84 2.70 0.97 -12.27
CA VAL A 84 3.77 1.06 -11.26
C VAL A 84 4.98 1.87 -11.74
N GLU A 85 5.24 1.89 -13.05
CA GLU A 85 6.44 2.47 -13.65
C GLU A 85 6.66 3.95 -13.30
N PRO A 86 5.65 4.85 -13.36
CA PRO A 86 5.86 6.25 -12.99
C PRO A 86 6.18 6.43 -11.50
N ILE A 87 5.72 5.53 -10.65
CA ILE A 87 5.98 5.56 -9.20
C ILE A 87 7.42 5.12 -8.95
N LEU A 88 7.85 4.02 -9.57
CA LEU A 88 9.22 3.52 -9.50
C LEU A 88 10.23 4.59 -9.92
N LYS A 89 9.95 5.29 -11.03
CA LYS A 89 10.80 6.39 -11.50
C LYS A 89 10.97 7.49 -10.44
N ARG A 90 9.88 7.95 -9.83
CA ARG A 90 9.94 9.00 -8.79
C ARG A 90 10.69 8.55 -7.54
N LEU A 91 10.59 7.27 -7.18
CA LEU A 91 11.33 6.69 -6.05
C LEU A 91 12.83 6.57 -6.39
N GLU A 92 13.16 6.14 -7.61
CA GLU A 92 14.54 6.05 -8.09
C GLU A 92 15.22 7.42 -8.17
N ASP A 93 14.52 8.45 -8.66
CA ASP A 93 15.03 9.82 -8.81
C ASP A 93 15.49 10.43 -7.45
N VAL A 94 15.01 9.91 -6.32
CA VAL A 94 15.40 10.33 -4.96
C VAL A 94 16.09 9.22 -4.16
N GLU A 95 16.50 8.14 -4.82
CA GLU A 95 17.16 6.98 -4.23
C GLU A 95 16.38 6.36 -3.04
N TRP A 96 15.04 6.38 -3.10
CA TRP A 96 14.20 5.81 -2.04
C TRP A 96 14.28 4.27 -2.06
N PRO A 97 14.61 3.62 -0.92
CA PRO A 97 14.82 2.18 -0.90
C PRO A 97 13.51 1.40 -1.09
N LEU A 98 13.55 0.40 -1.96
CA LEU A 98 12.49 -0.60 -2.06
C LEU A 98 12.72 -1.70 -1.02
N PHE A 99 11.65 -2.11 -0.33
CA PHE A 99 11.68 -3.28 0.54
C PHE A 99 11.76 -4.57 -0.27
N ARG A 100 11.05 -4.61 -1.41
CA ARG A 100 11.16 -5.67 -2.43
C ARG A 100 11.13 -5.03 -3.82
N PRO A 101 12.07 -5.39 -4.73
CA PRO A 101 12.10 -4.86 -6.09
C PRO A 101 10.86 -5.24 -6.88
N CYS A 102 10.61 -4.52 -7.98
CA CYS A 102 9.50 -4.80 -8.87
C CYS A 102 9.65 -6.17 -9.55
N ALA A 103 8.58 -6.96 -9.55
CA ALA A 103 8.51 -8.23 -10.23
C ALA A 103 7.08 -8.54 -10.69
N ASP A 104 6.98 -9.32 -11.77
CA ASP A 104 5.72 -9.93 -12.19
C ASP A 104 5.53 -11.24 -11.41
N VAL A 105 4.45 -11.32 -10.63
CA VAL A 105 4.12 -12.46 -9.77
C VAL A 105 2.72 -12.97 -10.12
N TRP A 106 2.58 -14.29 -10.17
CA TRP A 106 1.28 -14.95 -10.42
C TRP A 106 0.86 -15.69 -9.16
N TYR A 107 -0.26 -15.30 -8.57
CA TYR A 107 -0.80 -15.90 -7.37
C TYR A 107 -1.97 -16.82 -7.72
N ARG A 108 -1.90 -18.09 -7.33
CA ARG A 108 -3.04 -18.99 -7.46
C ARG A 108 -4.20 -18.52 -6.58
N ALA A 109 -5.34 -18.25 -7.23
CA ALA A 109 -6.64 -18.05 -6.61
C ALA A 109 -7.58 -19.13 -7.15
N ASP A 110 -7.77 -20.19 -6.38
CA ASP A 110 -8.53 -21.38 -6.78
C ASP A 110 -8.06 -21.97 -8.12
N THR A 111 -8.90 -21.87 -9.15
CA THR A 111 -8.66 -22.42 -10.50
C THR A 111 -7.97 -21.44 -11.45
N VAL A 112 -7.73 -20.21 -11.01
CA VAL A 112 -7.02 -19.18 -11.78
C VAL A 112 -5.73 -18.77 -11.09
N GLU A 113 -4.86 -18.12 -11.84
CA GLU A 113 -3.75 -17.34 -11.31
C GLU A 113 -4.01 -15.85 -11.61
N VAL A 114 -3.90 -15.03 -10.58
CA VAL A 114 -4.00 -13.57 -10.67
C VAL A 114 -2.59 -13.02 -10.84
N GLY A 115 -2.35 -12.37 -11.98
CA GLY A 115 -1.07 -11.76 -12.31
C GLY A 115 -0.98 -10.34 -11.76
N GLN A 116 0.13 -10.06 -11.10
CA GLN A 116 0.42 -8.77 -10.49
C GLN A 116 1.84 -8.36 -10.84
N ARG A 117 2.00 -7.17 -11.41
CA ARG A 117 3.28 -6.48 -11.39
C ARG A 117 3.33 -5.69 -10.09
N GLU A 118 4.25 -6.07 -9.21
CA GLU A 118 4.25 -5.55 -7.85
C GLU A 118 5.63 -5.20 -7.33
N PHE A 119 5.67 -4.25 -6.41
CA PHE A 119 6.83 -3.96 -5.58
C PHE A 119 6.40 -3.52 -4.17
N LEU A 120 7.33 -3.56 -3.22
CA LEU A 120 7.07 -3.12 -1.85
C LEU A 120 8.02 -1.99 -1.46
N VAL A 121 7.47 -0.98 -0.80
CA VAL A 121 8.19 0.19 -0.29
C VAL A 121 7.72 0.52 1.12
N GLN A 122 8.62 1.02 1.96
CA GLN A 122 8.25 1.54 3.28
C GLN A 122 8.12 3.06 3.23
N GLY A 123 7.06 3.57 3.87
CA GLY A 123 6.93 4.99 4.18
C GLY A 123 7.91 5.44 5.28
N PRO A 124 7.96 6.74 5.60
CA PRO A 124 8.92 7.30 6.56
C PRO A 124 8.91 6.63 7.95
N ASP A 125 7.72 6.25 8.42
CA ASP A 125 7.52 5.60 9.73
C ASP A 125 7.61 4.06 9.66
N GLY A 126 7.80 3.48 8.47
CA GLY A 126 7.99 2.04 8.27
C GLY A 126 6.78 1.24 7.81
N TYR A 127 5.60 1.88 7.66
CA TYR A 127 4.41 1.24 7.09
C TYR A 127 4.72 0.63 5.72
N LEU A 128 4.40 -0.66 5.56
CA LEU A 128 4.72 -1.40 4.35
C LEU A 128 3.60 -1.23 3.31
N VAL A 129 3.94 -0.68 2.16
CA VAL A 129 3.03 -0.43 1.04
C VAL A 129 3.38 -1.36 -0.11
N ARG A 130 2.41 -2.16 -0.57
CA ARG A 130 2.52 -3.06 -1.72
C ARG A 130 1.74 -2.46 -2.88
N LEU A 131 2.46 -1.90 -3.85
CA LEU A 131 1.86 -1.33 -5.05
C LEU A 131 1.71 -2.40 -6.12
N VAL A 132 0.52 -2.48 -6.73
CA VAL A 132 0.15 -3.54 -7.67
C VAL A 132 -0.45 -2.94 -8.93
N GLU A 133 0.11 -3.29 -10.08
CA GLU A 133 -0.52 -3.16 -11.40
C GLU A 133 -1.05 -4.54 -11.82
N SER A 134 -2.31 -4.59 -12.27
CA SER A 134 -2.95 -5.85 -12.67
C SER A 134 -2.44 -6.33 -14.02
N LEU A 135 -1.98 -7.58 -14.10
CA LEU A 135 -1.62 -8.26 -15.35
C LEU A 135 -2.77 -9.13 -15.89
N GLY A 136 -3.93 -9.10 -15.23
CA GLY A 136 -5.09 -9.93 -15.54
C GLY A 136 -5.04 -11.31 -14.87
N GLU A 137 -5.89 -12.20 -15.35
CA GLU A 137 -6.05 -13.56 -14.82
C GLU A 137 -5.77 -14.59 -15.92
N ARG A 138 -5.24 -15.75 -15.53
CA ARG A 138 -5.08 -16.91 -16.42
C ARG A 138 -5.55 -18.19 -15.73
N VAL A 139 -5.98 -19.18 -16.49
CA VAL A 139 -6.37 -20.48 -15.92
C VAL A 139 -5.13 -21.16 -15.35
N CYS A 140 -5.24 -21.68 -14.12
CA CYS A 140 -4.21 -22.53 -13.55
C CYS A 140 -4.22 -23.83 -14.35
N LEU A 141 -3.20 -24.07 -15.16
CA LEU A 141 -3.01 -25.37 -15.81
C LEU A 141 -2.76 -26.37 -14.68
N SER A 142 -3.79 -27.14 -14.30
CA SER A 142 -3.59 -28.31 -13.48
C SER A 142 -2.61 -29.19 -14.24
N VAL A 143 -1.40 -29.36 -13.72
CA VAL A 143 -0.54 -30.46 -14.16
C VAL A 143 -1.38 -31.71 -13.93
N ASP A 144 -1.68 -32.40 -15.03
CA ASP A 144 -2.30 -33.72 -15.01
C ASP A 144 -1.69 -34.54 -13.88
N ARG A 145 -2.50 -34.91 -12.88
CA ARG A 145 -2.17 -36.05 -12.04
C ARG A 145 -2.29 -37.27 -12.95
N ILE A 146 -1.16 -37.58 -13.59
CA ILE A 146 -0.92 -38.82 -14.33
C ILE A 146 -1.25 -40.02 -13.43
N ALA A 147 -1.97 -40.97 -14.04
CA ALA A 147 -2.16 -42.38 -13.68
C ALA A 147 -2.90 -42.65 -12.35
N GLY A 148 -4.03 -43.34 -12.35
CA GLY A 148 -4.18 -44.65 -12.99
C GLY A 148 -3.55 -45.73 -12.12
N LYS A 149 -4.32 -46.24 -11.15
CA LYS A 149 -4.39 -47.67 -10.83
C LYS A 149 -5.62 -47.95 -9.96
N SER A 150 -6.55 -48.63 -10.60
CA SER A 150 -7.43 -49.65 -10.06
C SER A 150 -6.67 -50.59 -9.12
N ASP A 151 -7.10 -50.74 -7.87
CA ASP A 151 -7.94 -51.84 -7.37
C ASP A 151 -8.34 -51.54 -5.90
#